data_AF-A0A317C9C2-F1
#
_entry.id   AF-A0A317C9C2-F1
#
_cell.length_a   1.000
_cell.length_b   1.000
_cell.length_c   1.000
_cell.angle_alpha   90.00
_cell.angle_beta   90.00
_cell.angle_gamma   90.00
#
_symmetry.space_group_name_H-M   'P 1'
#
loop_
_entity.id
_entity.type
_entity.pdbx_description
1 polymer ?
#
loop_
_entity_poly.entity_id
_entity_poly.type
_entity_poly.pdbx_seq_one_letter_code
_entity_poly.pdbx_strand_id
1 'polypeptide(L)'
;MKKPPEDLDAWAFYHKARSVQAVYNKDSQHEAIQWSQKALEKDPDFAAAYGEIARAKGVQFFYQWTKDEEATLQEAIDTAEQSIRLDPNDPGAYAALGYVYRYTGDETRAIANLERAAELNPSNANIRLELAHTLDWFRHQDRALPEIEQAIKLSPRDPRLQNMYFYKVHILFHLKAFEHSLEATRGMSAALTTDTWRMYYHLMRAANFAQLDRTKDAEKSIQSALKINGKLSVAAMRKKFEGSKNHPENRRFWLESLAKAGLP
;
A
#
# COMPACT_ATOMS: atom_id res chain seq x y z
N MET A 1 -13.34 7.01 19.95
CA MET A 1 -12.37 6.37 20.85
C MET A 1 -12.66 4.87 20.80
N LYS A 2 -11.67 4.00 20.54
CA LYS A 2 -11.89 2.54 20.40
C LYS A 2 -12.47 1.97 21.69
N LYS A 3 -13.40 1.02 21.61
CA LYS A 3 -13.89 0.30 22.79
C LYS A 3 -12.72 -0.48 23.42
N PRO A 4 -12.34 -0.21 24.68
CA PRO A 4 -11.30 -1.00 25.36
C PRO A 4 -11.84 -2.40 25.67
N PRO A 5 -10.97 -3.42 25.74
CA PRO A 5 -11.37 -4.76 26.15
C PRO A 5 -11.77 -4.77 27.63
N GLU A 6 -12.56 -5.77 28.00
CA GLU A 6 -12.94 -5.99 29.41
C GLU A 6 -11.80 -6.62 30.22
N ASP A 7 -10.85 -7.27 29.53
CA ASP A 7 -9.69 -7.97 30.11
C ASP A 7 -8.34 -7.29 29.76
N LEU A 8 -7.49 -7.04 30.77
CA LEU A 8 -6.20 -6.38 30.61
C LEU A 8 -5.14 -7.26 29.90
N ASP A 9 -5.21 -8.58 30.02
CA ASP A 9 -4.37 -9.51 29.26
C ASP A 9 -4.73 -9.46 27.77
N ALA A 10 -6.03 -9.34 27.44
CA ALA A 10 -6.47 -9.16 26.05
C ALA A 10 -5.84 -7.91 25.43
N TRP A 11 -5.82 -6.80 26.17
CA TRP A 11 -5.15 -5.55 25.76
C TRP A 11 -3.65 -5.76 25.56
N ALA A 12 -2.98 -6.44 26.49
CA ALA A 12 -1.55 -6.71 26.40
C ALA A 12 -1.19 -7.57 25.18
N PHE A 13 -1.98 -8.60 24.88
CA PHE A 13 -1.78 -9.44 23.69
C PHE A 13 -2.02 -8.67 22.39
N TYR A 14 -3.06 -7.83 22.34
CA TYR A 14 -3.31 -6.97 21.18
C TYR A 14 -2.18 -5.97 20.92
N HIS A 15 -1.59 -5.36 21.95
CA HIS A 15 -0.44 -4.47 21.77
C HIS A 15 0.80 -5.22 21.27
N LYS A 16 1.02 -6.45 21.74
CA LYS A 16 2.06 -7.33 21.19
C LYS A 16 1.81 -7.61 19.71
N ALA A 17 0.58 -7.97 19.34
CA ALA A 17 0.19 -8.19 17.96
C ALA A 17 0.53 -6.97 17.09
N ARG A 18 0.10 -5.77 17.49
CA ARG A 18 0.38 -4.53 16.76
C ARG A 18 1.86 -4.22 16.61
N SER A 19 2.63 -4.44 17.68
CA SER A 19 4.06 -4.19 17.70
C SER A 19 4.79 -5.05 16.66
N VAL A 20 4.51 -6.36 16.63
CA VAL A 20 5.18 -7.25 15.67
C VAL A 20 4.68 -7.02 14.25
N GLN A 21 3.39 -6.70 14.08
CA GLN A 21 2.77 -6.50 12.77
C GLN A 21 3.25 -5.23 12.05
N ALA A 22 3.90 -4.31 12.74
CA ALA A 22 4.58 -3.16 12.14
C ALA A 22 5.76 -3.59 11.24
N VAL A 23 6.28 -4.80 11.43
CA VAL A 23 7.35 -5.39 10.62
C VAL A 23 6.73 -6.25 9.50
N TYR A 24 7.00 -5.88 8.24
CA TYR A 24 6.43 -6.53 7.06
C TYR A 24 7.28 -7.74 6.63
N ASN A 25 7.28 -8.81 7.43
CA ASN A 25 7.83 -10.12 7.06
C ASN A 25 6.85 -11.25 7.42
N LYS A 26 7.03 -12.43 6.84
CA LYS A 26 6.11 -13.56 6.99
C LYS A 26 5.89 -13.97 8.44
N ASP A 27 6.97 -14.09 9.21
CA ASP A 27 6.93 -14.56 10.58
C ASP A 27 6.23 -13.56 11.49
N SER A 28 6.53 -12.27 11.34
CA SER A 28 5.89 -11.20 12.10
C SER A 28 4.39 -11.06 11.82
N GLN A 29 3.93 -11.28 10.58
CA GLN A 29 2.49 -11.29 10.29
C GLN A 29 1.81 -12.55 10.86
N HIS A 30 2.49 -13.70 10.87
CA HIS A 30 1.97 -14.90 11.51
C HIS A 30 1.88 -14.73 13.03
N GLU A 31 2.92 -14.16 13.65
CA GLU A 31 2.96 -13.89 15.08
C GLU A 31 1.89 -12.86 15.50
N ALA A 32 1.64 -11.84 14.67
CA ALA A 32 0.56 -10.88 14.90
C ALA A 32 -0.82 -11.55 14.99
N ILE A 33 -1.07 -12.53 14.13
CA ILE A 33 -2.32 -13.31 14.15
C ILE A 33 -2.41 -14.12 15.44
N GLN A 34 -1.34 -14.82 15.83
CA GLN A 34 -1.31 -15.61 17.06
C GLN A 34 -1.55 -14.76 18.31
N TRP A 35 -0.92 -13.59 18.41
CA TRP A 35 -1.14 -12.69 19.53
C TRP A 35 -2.57 -12.11 19.54
N SER A 36 -3.12 -11.80 18.37
CA SER A 36 -4.51 -11.35 18.27
C SER A 36 -5.50 -12.46 18.66
N GLN A 37 -5.23 -13.71 18.30
CA GLN A 37 -6.03 -14.87 18.71
C GLN A 37 -6.01 -15.06 20.23
N LYS A 38 -4.85 -14.94 20.88
CA LYS A 38 -4.75 -14.94 22.35
C LYS A 38 -5.52 -13.80 23.00
N ALA A 39 -5.59 -12.63 22.35
CA ALA A 39 -6.43 -11.54 22.83
C ALA A 39 -7.91 -11.92 22.78
N LEU A 40 -8.34 -12.58 21.70
CA LEU A 40 -9.72 -13.06 21.53
C LEU A 40 -10.09 -14.24 22.43
N GLU A 41 -9.13 -15.09 22.82
CA GLU A 41 -9.34 -16.12 23.84
C GLU A 41 -9.67 -15.51 25.22
N LYS A 42 -9.16 -14.31 25.50
CA LYS A 42 -9.41 -13.56 26.73
C LYS A 42 -10.67 -12.72 26.65
N ASP A 43 -10.89 -12.07 25.52
CA ASP A 43 -12.06 -11.22 25.25
C ASP A 43 -12.54 -11.46 23.81
N PRO A 44 -13.52 -12.37 23.61
CA PRO A 44 -14.06 -12.69 22.30
C PRO A 44 -14.75 -11.52 21.59
N ASP A 45 -15.15 -10.49 22.33
CA ASP A 45 -15.81 -9.29 21.78
C ASP A 45 -14.81 -8.14 21.52
N PHE A 46 -13.51 -8.42 21.64
CA PHE A 46 -12.47 -7.41 21.41
C PHE A 46 -12.29 -7.09 19.93
N ALA A 47 -13.14 -6.18 19.44
CA ALA A 47 -13.22 -5.75 18.05
C ALA A 47 -11.85 -5.47 17.40
N ALA A 48 -10.96 -4.76 18.10
CA ALA A 48 -9.69 -4.33 17.51
C ALA A 48 -8.76 -5.51 17.18
N ALA A 49 -8.83 -6.63 17.90
CA ALA A 49 -8.03 -7.82 17.61
C ALA A 49 -8.44 -8.48 16.28
N TYR A 50 -9.74 -8.51 15.97
CA TYR A 50 -10.24 -8.92 14.65
C TYR A 50 -9.74 -7.98 13.52
N GLY A 51 -9.58 -6.69 13.78
CA GLY A 51 -8.99 -5.76 12.80
C GLY A 51 -7.52 -6.10 12.47
N GLU A 52 -6.73 -6.48 13.48
CA GLU A 52 -5.30 -6.81 13.29
C GLU A 52 -5.08 -8.14 12.55
N ILE A 53 -5.71 -9.23 13.02
CA ILE A 53 -6.58 -10.07 12.17
C ILE A 53 -6.50 -9.92 10.66
N ALA A 54 -7.55 -9.26 10.16
CA ALA A 54 -7.79 -8.98 8.76
C ALA A 54 -6.60 -8.29 8.09
N ARG A 55 -5.99 -7.31 8.76
CA ARG A 55 -4.83 -6.60 8.21
C ARG A 55 -3.65 -7.53 7.96
N ALA A 56 -3.35 -8.45 8.88
CA ALA A 56 -2.23 -9.39 8.74
C ALA A 56 -2.46 -10.34 7.57
N LYS A 57 -3.69 -10.85 7.43
CA LYS A 57 -4.08 -11.72 6.31
C LYS A 57 -4.01 -11.00 4.98
N GLY A 58 -4.46 -9.75 4.92
CA GLY A 58 -4.28 -8.91 3.73
C GLY A 58 -2.81 -8.73 3.35
N VAL A 59 -1.91 -8.53 4.32
CA VAL A 59 -0.47 -8.43 4.08
C VAL A 59 0.09 -9.78 3.59
N GLN A 60 -0.31 -10.90 4.20
CA GLN A 60 0.08 -12.24 3.77
C GLN A 60 -0.35 -12.52 2.33
N PHE A 61 -1.56 -12.12 1.94
CA PHE A 61 -2.02 -12.17 0.55
C PHE A 61 -1.11 -11.32 -0.37
N PHE A 62 -0.88 -10.05 -0.03
CA PHE A 62 -0.12 -9.13 -0.88
C PHE A 62 1.31 -9.61 -1.16
N TYR A 63 1.98 -10.19 -0.15
CA TYR A 63 3.33 -10.73 -0.30
C TYR A 63 3.38 -12.20 -0.74
N GLN A 64 2.24 -12.80 -1.10
CA GLN A 64 2.14 -14.20 -1.54
C GLN A 64 2.70 -15.18 -0.49
N TRP A 65 2.43 -14.92 0.79
CA TRP A 65 2.82 -15.78 1.91
C TRP A 65 1.76 -16.81 2.28
N THR A 66 0.67 -16.87 1.51
CA THR A 66 -0.41 -17.84 1.65
C THR A 66 -0.39 -18.87 0.51
N LYS A 67 -0.95 -20.05 0.79
CA LYS A 67 -1.15 -21.12 -0.20
C LYS A 67 -2.49 -20.99 -0.94
N ASP A 68 -3.51 -20.50 -0.23
CA ASP A 68 -4.86 -20.34 -0.75
C ASP A 68 -5.24 -18.86 -0.66
N GLU A 69 -5.05 -18.17 -1.79
CA GLU A 69 -5.26 -16.72 -1.90
C GLU A 69 -6.74 -16.34 -1.70
N GLU A 70 -7.66 -17.13 -2.25
CA GLU A 70 -9.09 -16.85 -2.18
C GLU A 70 -9.62 -17.03 -0.75
N ALA A 71 -9.27 -18.15 -0.10
CA ALA A 71 -9.64 -18.38 1.29
C ALA A 71 -9.03 -17.32 2.23
N THR A 72 -7.79 -16.88 1.96
CA THR A 72 -7.13 -15.85 2.78
C THR A 72 -7.82 -14.49 2.65
N LEU A 73 -8.22 -14.11 1.44
CA LEU A 73 -8.97 -12.86 1.22
C LEU A 73 -10.35 -12.94 1.88
N GLN A 74 -11.07 -14.05 1.73
CA GLN A 74 -12.39 -14.22 2.33
C GLN A 74 -12.32 -14.16 3.86
N GLU A 75 -11.38 -14.87 4.47
CA GLU A 75 -11.20 -14.83 5.92
C GLU A 75 -10.81 -13.43 6.41
N ALA A 76 -10.01 -12.68 5.65
CA ALA A 76 -9.68 -11.29 5.98
C ALA A 76 -10.92 -10.38 5.93
N ILE A 77 -11.81 -10.57 4.95
CA ILE A 77 -13.09 -9.85 4.84
C ILE A 77 -13.97 -10.18 6.05
N ASP A 78 -14.23 -11.46 6.31
CA ASP A 78 -15.13 -11.91 7.37
C ASP A 78 -14.66 -11.42 8.75
N THR A 79 -13.34 -11.44 8.97
CA THR A 79 -12.71 -10.96 10.20
C THR A 79 -12.84 -9.44 10.34
N ALA A 80 -12.61 -8.67 9.28
CA ALA A 80 -12.80 -7.22 9.34
C ALA A 80 -14.26 -6.83 9.54
N GLU A 81 -15.20 -7.54 8.91
CA GLU A 81 -16.63 -7.33 9.12
C GLU A 81 -17.05 -7.66 10.56
N GLN A 82 -16.48 -8.72 11.17
CA GLN A 82 -16.71 -9.01 12.58
C GLN A 82 -16.21 -7.89 13.48
N SER A 83 -15.03 -7.34 13.19
CA SER A 83 -14.49 -6.18 13.90
C SER A 83 -15.46 -4.98 13.84
N ILE A 84 -16.00 -4.68 12.66
CA ILE A 84 -16.97 -3.59 12.45
C ILE A 84 -18.30 -3.87 13.16
N ARG A 85 -18.79 -5.12 13.18
CA ARG A 85 -20.01 -5.50 13.91
C ARG A 85 -19.86 -5.26 15.42
N LEU A 86 -18.69 -5.54 15.98
CA LEU A 86 -18.40 -5.37 17.41
C LEU A 86 -18.10 -3.90 17.79
N ASP A 87 -17.38 -3.16 16.93
CA ASP A 87 -17.13 -1.72 17.09
C ASP A 87 -17.28 -0.98 15.73
N PRO A 88 -18.47 -0.41 15.45
CA PRO A 88 -18.72 0.36 14.23
C PRO A 88 -17.92 1.67 14.11
N ASN A 89 -17.11 2.01 15.12
CA ASN A 89 -16.26 3.19 15.13
C ASN A 89 -14.76 2.85 15.11
N ASP A 90 -14.37 1.60 14.80
CA ASP A 90 -12.95 1.26 14.61
C ASP A 90 -12.45 1.63 13.20
N PRO A 91 -11.69 2.74 13.03
CA PRO A 91 -11.13 3.12 11.73
C PRO A 91 -10.17 2.06 11.16
N GLY A 92 -9.51 1.28 12.02
CA GLY A 92 -8.58 0.23 11.59
C GLY A 92 -9.26 -0.92 10.89
N ALA A 93 -10.48 -1.28 11.33
CA ALA A 93 -11.28 -2.34 10.73
C ALA A 93 -11.76 -1.96 9.33
N TYR A 94 -12.31 -0.75 9.19
CA TYR A 94 -12.67 -0.18 7.89
C TYR A 94 -11.45 -0.08 6.96
N ALA A 95 -10.29 0.37 7.46
CA ALA A 95 -9.07 0.44 6.65
C ALA A 95 -8.60 -0.96 6.17
N ALA A 96 -8.66 -1.97 7.04
CA ALA A 96 -8.33 -3.35 6.68
C ALA A 96 -9.32 -3.90 5.62
N LEU A 97 -10.61 -3.64 5.79
CA LEU A 97 -11.64 -4.10 4.85
C LEU A 97 -11.46 -3.45 3.46
N GLY A 98 -11.24 -2.14 3.41
CA GLY A 98 -10.98 -1.45 2.14
C GLY A 98 -9.68 -1.90 1.45
N TYR A 99 -8.63 -2.15 2.25
CA TYR A 99 -7.37 -2.71 1.77
C TYR A 99 -7.54 -4.10 1.12
N VAL A 100 -8.37 -4.97 1.72
CA VAL A 100 -8.64 -6.30 1.18
C VAL A 100 -9.52 -6.23 -0.08
N TYR A 101 -10.57 -5.40 -0.07
CA TYR A 101 -11.42 -5.22 -1.25
C TYR A 101 -10.66 -4.69 -2.46
N ARG A 102 -9.63 -3.86 -2.28
CA ARG A 102 -8.75 -3.42 -3.37
C ARG A 102 -8.16 -4.62 -4.14
N TYR A 103 -7.80 -5.70 -3.45
CA TYR A 103 -7.26 -6.91 -4.09
C TYR A 103 -8.30 -7.82 -4.69
N THR A 104 -9.55 -7.75 -4.25
CA THR A 104 -10.67 -8.43 -4.94
C THR A 104 -11.06 -7.72 -6.23
N GLY A 105 -10.67 -6.45 -6.39
CA GLY A 105 -11.08 -5.59 -7.50
C GLY A 105 -12.42 -4.90 -7.28
N ASP A 106 -13.01 -5.03 -6.09
CA ASP A 106 -14.23 -4.32 -5.72
C ASP A 106 -13.92 -2.87 -5.36
N GLU A 107 -13.85 -2.03 -6.39
CA GLU A 107 -13.56 -0.61 -6.29
C GLU A 107 -14.49 0.13 -5.32
N THR A 108 -15.79 -0.13 -5.43
CA THR A 108 -16.82 0.59 -4.67
C THR A 108 -16.66 0.33 -3.18
N ARG A 109 -16.54 -0.95 -2.78
CA ARG A 109 -16.34 -1.30 -1.37
C ARG A 109 -14.95 -0.92 -0.88
N ALA A 110 -13.92 -1.00 -1.72
CA ALA A 110 -12.57 -0.61 -1.32
C ALA A 110 -12.48 0.87 -0.93
N ILE A 111 -12.98 1.75 -1.80
CA ILE A 111 -12.94 3.20 -1.60
C ILE A 111 -13.83 3.61 -0.43
N ALA A 112 -15.09 3.14 -0.40
CA ALA A 112 -16.05 3.54 0.64
C ALA A 112 -15.57 3.19 2.05
N ASN A 113 -14.96 2.01 2.24
CA ASN A 113 -14.41 1.62 3.54
C ASN A 113 -13.19 2.46 3.94
N LEU A 114 -12.29 2.79 3.01
CA LEU A 114 -11.14 3.64 3.31
C LEU A 114 -11.51 5.10 3.56
N GLU A 115 -12.52 5.62 2.86
CA GLU A 115 -13.09 6.93 3.15
C GLU A 115 -13.71 6.96 4.55
N ARG A 116 -14.50 5.93 4.91
CA ARG A 116 -15.05 5.82 6.26
C ARG A 116 -13.97 5.76 7.33
N ALA A 117 -12.89 5.02 7.08
CA ALA A 117 -11.74 4.97 7.98
C ALA A 117 -11.08 6.35 8.15
N ALA A 118 -10.96 7.12 7.07
CA ALA A 118 -10.39 8.46 7.05
C ALA A 118 -11.29 9.49 7.76
N GLU A 119 -12.61 9.35 7.68
CA GLU A 119 -13.57 10.16 8.45
C GLU A 119 -13.45 9.90 9.95
N LEU A 120 -13.39 8.63 10.34
CA LEU A 120 -13.31 8.20 11.74
C LEU A 120 -11.97 8.58 12.38
N ASN A 121 -10.88 8.64 11.61
CA ASN A 121 -9.57 9.06 12.08
C ASN A 121 -8.80 9.88 11.04
N PRO A 122 -9.08 11.20 10.95
CA PRO A 122 -8.54 12.05 9.90
C PRO A 122 -7.03 12.31 10.01
N SER A 123 -6.45 12.06 11.18
CA SER A 123 -5.04 12.30 11.52
C SER A 123 -4.14 11.09 11.28
N ASN A 124 -4.68 9.98 10.79
CA ASN A 124 -3.93 8.75 10.60
C ASN A 124 -3.26 8.70 9.22
N ALA A 125 -1.94 8.93 9.19
CA ALA A 125 -1.15 8.91 7.96
C ALA A 125 -1.24 7.56 7.20
N ASN A 126 -1.39 6.44 7.91
CA ASN A 126 -1.53 5.13 7.27
C ASN A 126 -2.84 5.02 6.48
N ILE A 127 -3.94 5.49 7.06
CA ILE A 127 -5.26 5.43 6.40
C ILE A 127 -5.26 6.31 5.15
N ARG A 128 -4.67 7.51 5.25
CA ARG A 128 -4.46 8.43 4.11
C ARG A 128 -3.65 7.78 3.00
N LEU A 129 -2.54 7.10 3.36
CA LEU A 129 -1.71 6.36 2.42
C LEU A 129 -2.49 5.24 1.71
N GLU A 130 -3.22 4.41 2.45
CA GLU A 130 -4.00 3.30 1.86
C GLU A 130 -5.16 3.82 0.98
N LEU A 131 -5.81 4.91 1.38
CA LEU A 131 -6.83 5.58 0.56
C LEU A 131 -6.22 6.12 -0.74
N ALA A 132 -5.09 6.84 -0.68
CA ALA A 132 -4.41 7.35 -1.86
C ALA A 132 -3.98 6.24 -2.82
N HIS A 133 -3.39 5.17 -2.30
CA HIS A 133 -2.99 4.02 -3.11
C HIS A 133 -4.20 3.33 -3.75
N THR A 134 -5.31 3.21 -3.03
CA THR A 134 -6.54 2.61 -3.55
C THR A 134 -7.20 3.46 -4.62
N LEU A 135 -7.23 4.79 -4.43
CA LEU A 135 -7.70 5.72 -5.44
C LEU A 135 -6.84 5.64 -6.71
N ASP A 136 -5.51 5.64 -6.61
CA ASP A 136 -4.63 5.47 -7.78
C ASP A 136 -4.84 4.12 -8.47
N TRP A 137 -4.97 3.03 -7.69
CA TRP A 137 -5.21 1.68 -8.17
C TRP A 137 -6.45 1.57 -9.07
N PHE A 138 -7.48 2.36 -8.76
CA PHE A 138 -8.73 2.45 -9.50
C PHE A 138 -8.87 3.72 -10.36
N ARG A 139 -7.76 4.42 -10.64
CA ARG A 139 -7.69 5.60 -11.54
C ARG A 139 -8.44 6.86 -11.08
N HIS A 140 -8.58 7.04 -9.78
CA HIS A 140 -9.03 8.30 -9.16
C HIS A 140 -7.84 9.15 -8.73
N GLN A 141 -6.91 9.43 -9.65
CA GLN A 141 -5.64 10.09 -9.29
C GLN A 141 -5.79 11.53 -8.80
N ASP A 142 -6.80 12.23 -9.29
CA ASP A 142 -7.21 13.57 -8.85
C ASP A 142 -7.58 13.57 -7.36
N ARG A 143 -8.27 12.52 -6.90
CA ARG A 143 -8.60 12.30 -5.48
C ARG A 143 -7.42 11.72 -4.70
N ALA A 144 -6.56 10.93 -5.33
CA ALA A 144 -5.42 10.27 -4.68
C ALA A 144 -4.33 11.27 -4.25
N LEU A 145 -4.06 12.30 -5.07
CA LEU A 145 -3.00 13.27 -4.82
C LEU A 145 -3.12 14.01 -3.48
N PRO A 146 -4.28 14.63 -3.12
CA PRO A 146 -4.40 15.30 -1.82
C PRO A 146 -4.24 14.33 -0.64
N GLU A 147 -4.70 13.09 -0.78
CA GLU A 147 -4.58 12.08 0.29
C GLU A 147 -3.12 11.67 0.55
N ILE A 148 -2.32 11.44 -0.51
CA ILE A 148 -0.89 11.09 -0.33
C ILE A 148 -0.08 12.26 0.21
N GLU A 149 -0.41 13.49 -0.19
CA GLU A 149 0.22 14.70 0.36
C GLU A 149 -0.11 14.89 1.84
N GLN A 150 -1.36 14.63 2.23
CA GLN A 150 -1.76 14.66 3.62
C GLN A 150 -1.08 13.55 4.43
N ALA A 151 -0.92 12.34 3.88
CA ALA A 151 -0.17 11.25 4.53
C ALA A 151 1.28 11.67 4.85
N ILE A 152 1.98 12.24 3.87
CA ILE A 152 3.37 12.73 4.02
C ILE A 152 3.44 13.84 5.07
N LYS A 153 2.47 14.78 5.06
CA LYS A 153 2.40 15.88 6.03
C LYS A 153 2.18 15.40 7.46
N LEU A 154 1.32 14.39 7.65
CA LEU A 154 1.00 13.83 8.96
C LEU A 154 2.16 13.02 9.56
N SER A 155 2.97 12.36 8.72
CA SER A 155 4.08 11.51 9.16
C SER A 155 5.36 11.76 8.34
N PRO A 156 6.03 12.91 8.51
CA PRO A 156 7.20 13.28 7.70
C PRO A 156 8.46 12.46 8.04
N ARG A 157 8.39 11.57 9.04
CA ARG A 157 9.45 10.64 9.44
C ARG A 157 8.95 9.17 9.45
N ASP A 158 7.88 8.88 8.69
CA ASP A 158 7.34 7.52 8.61
C ASP A 158 8.40 6.54 8.07
N PRO A 159 8.53 5.32 8.63
CA PRO A 159 9.38 4.29 8.06
C PRO A 159 9.06 3.94 6.60
N ARG A 160 7.84 4.27 6.13
CA ARG A 160 7.37 4.02 4.75
C ARG A 160 7.35 5.28 3.91
N LEU A 161 8.06 6.33 4.31
CA LEU A 161 8.09 7.59 3.58
C LEU A 161 8.54 7.42 2.11
N GLN A 162 9.42 6.45 1.83
CA GLN A 162 9.81 6.08 0.46
C GLN A 162 8.62 5.57 -0.38
N ASN A 163 7.73 4.77 0.22
CA ASN A 163 6.52 4.29 -0.43
C ASN A 163 5.59 5.46 -0.71
N MET A 164 5.43 6.37 0.26
CA MET A 164 4.56 7.54 0.11
C MET A 164 5.02 8.44 -1.04
N TYR A 165 6.33 8.74 -1.11
CA TYR A 165 6.88 9.51 -2.23
C TYR A 165 6.81 8.77 -3.56
N PHE A 166 7.04 7.45 -3.57
CA PHE A 166 6.85 6.64 -4.78
C PHE A 166 5.41 6.76 -5.30
N TYR A 167 4.40 6.61 -4.44
CA TYR A 167 3.00 6.77 -4.84
C TYR A 167 2.70 8.19 -5.29
N LYS A 168 3.22 9.23 -4.61
CA LYS A 168 3.07 10.63 -5.07
C LYS A 168 3.60 10.83 -6.48
N VAL A 169 4.81 10.34 -6.77
CA VAL A 169 5.42 10.43 -8.11
C VAL A 169 4.58 9.66 -9.13
N HIS A 170 4.13 8.45 -8.78
CA HIS A 170 3.31 7.62 -9.65
C HIS A 170 1.94 8.23 -9.97
N ILE A 171 1.27 8.80 -8.97
CA ILE A 171 0.00 9.53 -9.11
C ILE A 171 0.17 10.74 -10.04
N LEU A 172 1.20 11.56 -9.82
CA LEU A 172 1.49 12.72 -10.68
C LEU A 172 1.84 12.30 -12.12
N PHE A 173 2.55 11.19 -12.27
CA PHE A 173 2.85 10.61 -13.58
C PHE A 173 1.56 10.19 -14.32
N HIS A 174 0.62 9.52 -13.63
CA HIS A 174 -0.68 9.16 -14.22
C HIS A 174 -1.57 10.36 -14.53
N LEU A 175 -1.47 11.43 -13.74
CA LEU A 175 -2.10 12.73 -14.03
C LEU A 175 -1.44 13.47 -15.21
N LYS A 176 -0.38 12.91 -15.81
CA LYS A 176 0.43 13.52 -16.87
C LYS A 176 1.12 14.83 -16.44
N ALA A 177 1.26 15.05 -15.14
CA ALA A 177 1.98 16.18 -14.56
C ALA A 177 3.48 15.84 -14.44
N PHE A 178 4.14 15.58 -15.57
CA PHE A 178 5.47 14.96 -15.61
C PHE A 178 6.56 15.81 -14.95
N GLU A 179 6.50 17.14 -15.07
CA GLU A 179 7.41 18.06 -14.40
C GLU A 179 7.24 18.02 -12.88
N HIS A 180 6.01 18.11 -12.38
CA HIS A 180 5.72 18.01 -10.95
C HIS A 180 6.08 16.62 -10.39
N SER A 181 5.85 15.57 -11.18
CA SER A 181 6.25 14.20 -10.88
C SER A 181 7.78 14.08 -10.74
N LEU A 182 8.55 14.62 -11.70
CA LEU A 182 10.01 14.69 -11.60
C LEU A 182 10.48 15.49 -10.39
N GLU A 183 9.85 16.61 -10.09
CA GLU A 183 10.17 17.40 -8.90
C GLU A 183 9.93 16.60 -7.62
N ALA A 184 8.81 15.88 -7.53
CA ALA A 184 8.48 15.02 -6.39
C ALA A 184 9.49 13.88 -6.18
N THR A 185 10.27 13.50 -7.20
CA THR A 185 11.35 12.50 -7.03
C THR A 185 12.46 12.96 -6.08
N ARG A 186 12.59 14.26 -5.78
CA ARG A 186 13.51 14.76 -4.74
C ARG A 186 13.17 14.18 -3.37
N GLY A 187 11.88 14.17 -3.01
CA GLY A 187 11.40 13.56 -1.77
C GLY A 187 11.64 12.05 -1.76
N MET A 188 11.40 11.38 -2.89
CA MET A 188 11.70 9.96 -3.03
C MET A 188 13.19 9.68 -2.79
N SER A 189 14.09 10.45 -3.43
CA SER A 189 15.55 10.30 -3.28
C SER A 189 16.02 10.50 -1.85
N ALA A 190 15.42 11.42 -1.10
CA ALA A 190 15.77 11.68 0.31
C ALA A 190 15.33 10.56 1.26
N ALA A 191 14.37 9.72 0.84
CA ALA A 191 13.79 8.67 1.68
C ALA A 191 14.28 7.25 1.34
N LEU A 192 15.16 7.07 0.34
CA LEU A 192 15.55 5.74 -0.15
C LEU A 192 16.31 4.92 0.89
N THR A 193 15.74 3.78 1.28
CA THR A 193 16.38 2.86 2.24
C THR A 193 17.02 1.63 1.60
N THR A 194 16.53 1.17 0.43
CA THR A 194 17.01 -0.05 -0.22
C THR A 194 17.33 0.13 -1.70
N ASP A 195 18.10 -0.80 -2.26
CA ASP A 195 18.40 -0.83 -3.70
C ASP A 195 17.16 -1.04 -4.56
N THR A 196 16.16 -1.78 -4.06
CA THR A 196 14.86 -1.91 -4.73
C THR A 196 14.19 -0.55 -4.91
N TRP A 197 14.19 0.30 -3.89
CA TRP A 197 13.62 1.64 -4.00
C TRP A 197 14.49 2.58 -4.84
N ARG A 198 15.81 2.46 -4.77
CA ARG A 198 16.73 3.17 -5.69
C ARG A 198 16.46 2.83 -7.16
N MET A 199 16.21 1.55 -7.44
CA MET A 199 15.83 1.10 -8.79
C MET A 199 14.50 1.73 -9.24
N TYR A 200 13.44 1.68 -8.42
CA TYR A 200 12.17 2.31 -8.77
C TYR A 200 12.26 3.83 -8.91
N TYR A 201 13.11 4.51 -8.14
CA TYR A 201 13.41 5.93 -8.31
C TYR A 201 13.95 6.22 -9.72
N HIS A 202 14.91 5.42 -10.19
CA HIS A 202 15.46 5.55 -11.53
C HIS A 202 14.42 5.24 -12.62
N LEU A 203 13.61 4.19 -12.45
CA LEU A 203 12.53 3.85 -13.38
C LEU A 203 11.47 4.98 -13.46
N MET A 204 11.13 5.60 -12.34
CA MET A 204 10.19 6.72 -12.34
C MET A 204 10.75 7.94 -13.06
N ARG A 205 12.02 8.28 -12.82
CA ARG A 205 12.67 9.36 -13.57
C ARG A 205 12.73 9.06 -15.07
N ALA A 206 13.08 7.83 -15.44
CA ALA A 206 13.14 7.42 -16.85
C ALA A 206 11.79 7.60 -17.56
N ALA A 207 10.70 7.10 -16.96
CA ALA A 207 9.36 7.22 -17.53
C ALA A 207 8.94 8.68 -17.71
N ASN A 208 9.18 9.55 -16.71
CA ASN A 208 8.83 10.96 -16.84
C ASN A 208 9.70 11.69 -17.87
N PHE A 209 11.02 11.45 -17.92
CA PHE A 209 11.89 12.05 -18.93
C PHE A 209 11.50 11.61 -20.34
N ALA A 210 11.10 10.36 -20.54
CA ALA A 210 10.61 9.88 -21.83
C ALA A 210 9.32 10.57 -22.27
N GLN A 211 8.39 10.82 -21.34
CA GLN A 211 7.15 11.57 -21.64
C GLN A 211 7.40 13.06 -21.93
N LEU A 212 8.51 13.61 -21.45
CA LEU A 212 8.97 14.97 -21.74
C LEU A 212 9.96 15.07 -22.93
N ASP A 213 10.13 14.00 -23.71
CA ASP A 213 11.06 13.90 -24.83
C ASP A 213 12.53 14.24 -24.46
N ARG A 214 12.90 14.06 -23.19
CA ARG A 214 14.26 14.21 -22.67
C ARG A 214 15.03 12.89 -22.77
N THR A 215 15.18 12.39 -24.00
CA THR A 215 15.68 11.03 -24.29
C THR A 215 17.00 10.70 -23.60
N LYS A 216 17.99 11.61 -23.65
CA LYS A 216 19.31 11.38 -23.02
C LYS A 216 19.22 11.21 -21.49
N ASP A 217 18.30 11.91 -20.84
CA ASP A 217 18.11 11.81 -19.39
C ASP A 217 17.30 10.55 -19.03
N ALA A 218 16.38 10.15 -19.90
CA ALA A 218 15.63 8.90 -19.79
C ALA A 218 16.56 7.69 -19.87
N GLU A 219 17.41 7.62 -20.90
CA GLU A 219 18.40 6.57 -21.11
C GLU A 219 19.37 6.46 -19.93
N LYS A 220 19.93 7.59 -19.46
CA LYS A 220 20.80 7.61 -18.27
C LYS A 220 20.10 7.02 -17.05
N SER A 221 18.81 7.33 -16.87
CA SER A 221 18.03 6.81 -15.75
C SER A 221 17.78 5.31 -15.89
N ILE A 222 17.50 4.80 -17.10
CA ILE A 222 17.42 3.36 -17.37
C ILE A 222 18.75 2.66 -17.08
N GLN A 223 19.88 3.22 -17.51
CA GLN A 223 21.21 2.65 -17.24
C GLN A 223 21.49 2.57 -15.73
N SER A 224 21.10 3.58 -14.96
CA SER A 224 21.18 3.52 -13.49
C SER A 224 20.30 2.42 -12.88
N ALA A 225 19.09 2.20 -13.41
CA ALA A 225 18.23 1.10 -12.95
C ALA A 225 18.82 -0.28 -13.30
N LEU A 226 19.36 -0.46 -14.51
CA LEU A 226 19.98 -1.70 -14.97
C LEU A 226 21.27 -2.05 -14.21
N LYS A 227 22.04 -1.05 -13.76
CA LYS A 227 23.19 -1.27 -12.86
C LYS A 227 22.79 -1.92 -11.53
N ILE A 228 21.59 -1.63 -11.03
CA ILE A 228 21.06 -2.24 -9.81
C ILE A 228 20.49 -3.63 -10.10
N ASN A 229 19.74 -3.77 -11.20
CA ASN A 229 19.19 -5.04 -11.63
C ASN A 229 19.29 -5.20 -13.15
N GLY A 230 20.31 -5.93 -13.60
CA GLY A 230 20.58 -6.15 -15.03
C GLY A 230 19.54 -7.04 -15.74
N LYS A 231 18.58 -7.62 -15.02
CA LYS A 231 17.50 -8.45 -15.58
C LYS A 231 16.21 -7.67 -15.83
N LEU A 232 16.20 -6.35 -15.64
CA LEU A 232 15.02 -5.54 -15.92
C LEU A 232 14.70 -5.54 -17.41
N SER A 233 13.43 -5.80 -17.72
CA SER A 233 12.86 -5.60 -19.04
C SER A 233 11.36 -5.28 -18.92
N VAL A 234 10.80 -4.62 -19.93
CA VAL A 234 9.36 -4.37 -20.05
C VAL A 234 8.59 -5.69 -20.02
N ALA A 235 9.11 -6.73 -20.67
CA ALA A 235 8.51 -8.06 -20.66
C ALA A 235 8.49 -8.70 -19.26
N ALA A 236 9.63 -8.66 -18.54
CA ALA A 236 9.71 -9.20 -17.18
C ALA A 236 8.80 -8.44 -16.20
N MET A 237 8.73 -7.11 -16.33
CA MET A 237 7.84 -6.28 -15.51
C MET A 237 6.37 -6.56 -15.83
N ARG A 238 6.01 -6.66 -17.12
CA ARG A 238 4.65 -7.02 -17.55
C ARG A 238 4.20 -8.34 -16.95
N LYS A 239 5.04 -9.38 -17.04
CA LYS A 239 4.76 -10.70 -16.48
C LYS A 239 4.52 -10.66 -14.97
N LYS A 240 5.29 -9.86 -14.24
CA LYS A 240 5.10 -9.69 -12.79
C LYS A 240 3.74 -9.08 -12.43
N PHE A 241 3.13 -8.33 -13.34
CA PHE A 241 1.83 -7.70 -13.14
C PHE A 241 0.65 -8.47 -13.73
N GLU A 242 0.90 -9.63 -14.35
CA GLU A 242 -0.16 -10.52 -14.80
C GLU A 242 -1.00 -10.97 -13.58
N GLY A 243 -2.33 -11.02 -13.74
CA GLY A 243 -3.25 -11.36 -12.66
C GLY A 243 -3.52 -10.26 -11.63
N SER A 244 -2.77 -9.15 -11.63
CA SER A 244 -3.04 -8.02 -10.72
C SER A 244 -4.38 -7.33 -11.03
N LYS A 245 -5.18 -7.08 -9.99
CA LYS A 245 -6.43 -6.31 -10.05
C LYS A 245 -6.24 -4.78 -10.15
N ASN A 246 -5.01 -4.29 -10.23
CA ASN A 246 -4.75 -2.88 -10.52
C ASN A 246 -5.35 -2.56 -11.90
N HIS A 247 -5.78 -1.33 -12.14
CA HIS A 247 -6.29 -0.94 -13.43
C HIS A 247 -5.21 -1.18 -14.54
N PRO A 248 -5.51 -1.93 -15.61
CA PRO A 248 -4.53 -2.33 -16.62
C PRO A 248 -3.90 -1.12 -17.34
N GLU A 249 -4.69 -0.07 -17.58
CA GLU A 249 -4.24 1.18 -18.21
C GLU A 249 -3.08 1.87 -17.50
N ASN A 250 -3.11 1.97 -16.17
CA ASN A 250 -2.04 2.61 -15.38
C ASN A 250 -0.70 1.90 -15.63
N ARG A 251 -0.73 0.56 -15.59
CA ARG A 251 0.46 -0.26 -15.87
C ARG A 251 0.90 -0.16 -17.30
N ARG A 252 -0.04 -0.19 -18.26
CA ARG A 252 0.25 -0.08 -19.68
C ARG A 252 1.00 1.22 -19.97
N PHE A 253 0.46 2.34 -19.53
CA PHE A 253 1.05 3.66 -19.78
C PHE A 253 2.47 3.79 -19.18
N TRP A 254 2.67 3.29 -17.96
CA TRP A 254 4.00 3.30 -17.35
C TRP A 254 5.00 2.42 -18.10
N LEU A 255 4.61 1.18 -18.46
CA LEU A 255 5.47 0.25 -19.20
C LEU A 255 5.83 0.77 -20.61
N GLU A 256 4.88 1.38 -21.31
CA GLU A 256 5.13 2.02 -22.61
C GLU A 256 6.11 3.19 -22.48
N SER A 257 6.00 3.96 -21.39
CA SER A 257 6.93 5.06 -21.10
C SER A 257 8.34 4.57 -20.80
N LEU A 258 8.48 3.43 -20.12
CA LEU A 258 9.76 2.77 -19.90
C LEU A 258 10.35 2.21 -21.19
N ALA A 259 9.52 1.63 -22.06
CA ALA A 259 9.95 1.19 -23.39
C ALA A 259 10.47 2.38 -24.23
N LYS A 260 9.73 3.51 -24.20
CA LYS A 260 10.15 4.78 -24.83
C LYS A 260 11.47 5.30 -24.24
N ALA A 261 11.73 5.06 -22.95
CA ALA A 261 12.98 5.42 -22.27
C ALA A 261 14.17 4.51 -22.62
N GLY A 262 13.96 3.44 -23.39
CA GLY A 262 15.00 2.47 -23.77
C GLY A 262 15.17 1.31 -22.79
N LEU A 263 14.17 1.01 -21.94
CA LEU A 263 14.15 -0.24 -21.19
C LEU A 263 13.91 -1.41 -22.17
N PRO A 264 14.75 -2.46 -22.16
CA PRO A 264 14.64 -3.58 -23.09
C PRO A 264 13.38 -4.44 -22.85
#